data_AF-A0A1Q3IX63-F1
#
_entry.id   AF-A0A1Q3IX63-F1
#
_cell.length_a   1.000
_cell.length_b   1.000
_cell.length_c   1.000
_cell.angle_alpha   90.00
_cell.angle_beta   90.00
_cell.angle_gamma   90.00
#
_symmetry.space_group_name_H-M   'P 1'
#
loop_
_entity.id
_entity.type
_entity.pdbx_description
1 polymer ?
#
loop_
_entity_poly.entity_id
_entity_poly.type
_entity_poly.pdbx_seq_one_letter_code
_entity_poly.pdbx_strand_id
1 'polypeptide(L)'
;MVSGLAKRRKRLRADQKGSAAIEFALVAPVFFAILMGIVEGGLLYVSQATLQNAVGDMARLVRTGQAQSGGMSQSQFRTQLCTKISALLDCDTNLQINVQAYANYGAASFPAPRDKDNKLNANLNNYIIGNACDVVLVQAFYTRRIWTPGLSWFLVNMADNKSLLSAAAAFRNEPYGAGSC
;
A
#
# COMPACT_ATOMS: atom_id res chain seq x y z
N MET A 1 1.84 51.22 -40.44
CA MET A 1 1.89 49.97 -39.62
C MET A 1 0.60 49.64 -38.85
N VAL A 2 -0.29 50.59 -38.52
CA VAL A 2 -1.46 50.36 -37.64
C VAL A 2 -2.64 49.60 -38.30
N SER A 3 -2.83 49.69 -39.63
CA SER A 3 -4.00 49.10 -40.31
C SER A 3 -4.00 47.55 -40.39
N GLY A 4 -2.81 46.92 -40.38
CA GLY A 4 -2.68 45.46 -40.42
C GLY A 4 -3.14 44.78 -39.13
N LEU A 5 -2.95 45.45 -37.99
CA LEU A 5 -3.35 44.96 -36.66
C LEU A 5 -4.88 44.97 -36.49
N ALA A 6 -5.56 46.02 -36.98
CA ALA A 6 -7.02 46.11 -36.93
C ALA A 6 -7.71 45.01 -37.76
N LYS A 7 -7.18 44.71 -38.95
CA LYS A 7 -7.67 43.62 -39.81
C LYS A 7 -7.46 42.24 -39.18
N ARG A 8 -6.31 42.01 -38.54
CA ARG A 8 -6.05 40.76 -37.80
C ARG A 8 -7.00 40.57 -36.61
N ARG A 9 -7.27 41.63 -35.83
CA ARG A 9 -8.20 41.58 -34.68
C ARG A 9 -9.64 41.26 -35.08
N LYS A 10 -10.10 41.79 -36.22
CA LYS A 10 -11.44 41.51 -36.76
C LYS A 10 -11.57 40.07 -37.27
N ARG A 11 -10.48 39.54 -37.87
CA ARG A 11 -10.39 38.13 -38.30
C ARG A 11 -10.41 37.17 -37.11
N LEU A 12 -9.63 37.43 -36.06
CA LEU A 12 -9.60 36.62 -34.84
C LEU A 12 -10.96 36.60 -34.10
N ARG A 13 -11.70 37.73 -34.07
CA ARG A 13 -13.05 37.78 -33.48
C ARG A 13 -14.12 37.08 -34.32
N ALA A 14 -13.90 36.89 -35.62
CA ALA A 14 -14.84 36.22 -36.52
C ALA A 14 -14.54 34.71 -36.66
N ASP A 15 -13.47 34.21 -36.03
CA ASP A 15 -13.04 32.82 -36.17
C ASP A 15 -13.76 31.93 -35.15
N GLN A 16 -14.79 31.20 -35.60
CA GLN A 16 -15.58 30.27 -34.78
C GLN A 16 -15.02 28.84 -34.74
N LYS A 17 -13.91 28.60 -35.46
CA LYS A 17 -13.29 27.27 -35.56
C LYS A 17 -12.75 26.74 -34.22
N GLY A 18 -12.66 27.59 -33.19
CA GLY A 18 -12.23 27.23 -31.84
C GLY A 18 -13.35 26.80 -30.88
N SER A 19 -14.65 26.89 -31.25
CA SER A 19 -15.75 26.56 -30.33
C SER A 19 -15.69 25.12 -29.82
N ALA A 20 -15.49 24.16 -30.74
CA ALA A 20 -15.35 22.74 -30.40
C ALA A 20 -14.09 22.46 -29.53
N ALA A 21 -13.02 23.24 -29.71
CA ALA A 21 -11.82 23.11 -28.88
C ALA A 21 -12.07 23.59 -27.44
N ILE A 22 -12.91 24.61 -27.25
CA ILE A 22 -13.30 25.12 -25.93
C ILE A 22 -14.23 24.12 -25.23
N GLU A 23 -15.21 23.56 -25.94
CA GLU A 23 -16.10 22.52 -25.41
C GLU A 23 -15.31 21.29 -24.93
N PHE A 24 -14.34 20.83 -25.74
CA PHE A 24 -13.45 19.74 -25.34
C PHE A 24 -12.58 20.13 -24.14
N ALA A 25 -12.04 21.35 -24.10
CA ALA A 25 -11.22 21.81 -22.98
C ALA A 25 -11.99 21.90 -21.66
N LEU A 26 -13.31 22.06 -21.68
CA LEU A 26 -14.15 22.05 -20.49
C LEU A 26 -14.45 20.63 -19.98
N VAL A 27 -14.68 19.67 -20.89
CA VAL A 27 -15.05 18.29 -20.52
C VAL A 27 -13.84 17.40 -20.25
N ALA A 28 -12.75 17.58 -20.99
CA ALA A 28 -11.56 16.75 -20.90
C ALA A 28 -10.96 16.66 -19.48
N PRO A 29 -10.86 17.75 -18.68
CA PRO A 29 -10.31 17.67 -17.33
C PRO A 29 -11.11 16.73 -16.41
N VAL A 30 -12.44 16.77 -16.50
CA VAL A 30 -13.32 15.90 -15.69
C VAL A 30 -13.18 14.45 -16.12
N PHE A 31 -13.15 14.18 -17.42
CA PHE A 31 -12.94 12.84 -17.96
C PHE A 31 -11.61 12.25 -17.51
N PHE A 32 -10.50 12.99 -17.65
CA PHE A 32 -9.18 12.54 -17.23
C PHE A 32 -9.07 12.39 -15.71
N ALA A 33 -9.72 13.24 -14.92
CA ALA A 33 -9.75 13.10 -13.46
C ALA A 33 -10.40 11.76 -13.04
N ILE A 34 -11.54 11.40 -13.65
CA ILE A 34 -12.21 10.13 -13.37
C ILE A 34 -11.36 8.94 -13.84
N LEU A 35 -10.80 9.03 -15.06
CA LEU A 35 -9.96 7.97 -15.63
C LEU A 35 -8.74 7.70 -14.73
N MET A 36 -8.04 8.76 -14.32
CA MET A 36 -6.90 8.64 -13.39
C MET A 36 -7.31 8.08 -12.04
N GLY A 37 -8.51 8.43 -11.55
CA GLY A 37 -9.04 7.86 -10.32
C GLY A 37 -9.31 6.36 -10.40
N ILE A 38 -9.83 5.87 -11.53
CA ILE A 38 -10.02 4.43 -11.76
C ILE A 38 -8.66 3.72 -11.81
N VAL A 39 -7.68 4.29 -12.51
CA VAL A 39 -6.33 3.71 -12.63
C VAL A 39 -5.63 3.68 -11.26
N GLU A 40 -5.61 4.78 -10.52
CA GLU A 40 -4.99 4.86 -9.19
C GLU A 40 -5.69 3.90 -8.20
N GLY A 41 -7.02 3.86 -8.22
CA GLY A 41 -7.81 2.94 -7.40
C GLY A 41 -7.49 1.47 -7.71
N GLY A 42 -7.38 1.12 -8.99
CA GLY A 42 -6.94 -0.21 -9.43
C GLY A 42 -5.54 -0.55 -8.92
N LEU A 43 -4.58 0.37 -9.04
CA LEU A 43 -3.22 0.19 -8.54
C LEU A 43 -3.17 -0.01 -7.02
N LEU A 44 -3.99 0.73 -6.26
CA LEU A 44 -4.12 0.56 -4.81
C LEU A 44 -4.65 -0.83 -4.45
N TYR A 45 -5.69 -1.29 -5.15
CA TYR A 45 -6.28 -2.60 -4.89
C TYR A 45 -5.31 -3.74 -5.22
N VAL A 46 -4.65 -3.69 -6.38
CA VAL A 46 -3.65 -4.70 -6.78
C VAL A 46 -2.46 -4.70 -5.82
N SER A 47 -2.02 -3.52 -5.36
CA SER A 47 -0.97 -3.40 -4.33
C SER A 47 -1.38 -4.08 -3.02
N GLN A 48 -2.60 -3.83 -2.56
CA GLN A 48 -3.14 -4.40 -1.34
C GLN A 48 -3.27 -5.93 -1.45
N ALA A 49 -3.76 -6.44 -2.58
CA ALA A 49 -3.86 -7.88 -2.83
C ALA A 49 -2.48 -8.55 -2.90
N THR A 50 -1.52 -7.91 -3.56
CA THR A 50 -0.14 -8.39 -3.65
C THR A 50 0.51 -8.47 -2.27
N LEU A 51 0.30 -7.45 -1.42
CA LEU A 51 0.80 -7.46 -0.04
C LEU A 51 0.15 -8.56 0.80
N GLN A 52 -1.17 -8.78 0.66
CA GLN A 52 -1.87 -9.86 1.37
C GLN A 52 -1.38 -11.25 0.97
N ASN A 53 -1.18 -11.48 -0.34
CA ASN A 53 -0.64 -12.74 -0.85
C ASN A 53 0.77 -12.98 -0.31
N ALA A 54 1.63 -11.96 -0.36
CA ALA A 54 2.99 -12.05 0.12
C ALA A 54 3.05 -12.34 1.64
N VAL A 55 2.22 -11.66 2.46
CA VAL A 55 2.09 -11.96 3.89
C VAL A 55 1.56 -13.37 4.12
N GLY A 56 0.59 -13.84 3.33
CA GLY A 56 0.07 -15.20 3.39
C GLY A 56 1.15 -16.26 3.15
N ASP A 57 2.01 -16.06 2.15
CA ASP A 57 3.15 -16.94 1.89
C ASP A 57 4.16 -16.93 3.04
N MET A 58 4.55 -15.74 3.51
CA MET A 58 5.49 -15.61 4.62
C MET A 58 4.93 -16.21 5.91
N ALA A 59 3.63 -16.08 6.14
CA ALA A 59 2.93 -16.72 7.25
C ALA A 59 3.01 -18.25 7.18
N ARG A 60 3.00 -18.87 5.98
CA ARG A 60 3.19 -20.32 5.85
C ARG A 60 4.60 -20.74 6.28
N LEU A 61 5.64 -20.00 5.86
CA LEU A 61 7.03 -20.28 6.27
C LEU A 61 7.20 -20.28 7.78
N VAL A 62 6.53 -19.34 8.46
CA VAL A 62 6.51 -19.25 9.93
C VAL A 62 5.69 -20.38 10.52
N ARG A 63 4.49 -20.64 9.99
CA ARG A 63 3.57 -21.66 10.50
C ARG A 63 4.14 -23.06 10.46
N THR A 64 4.89 -23.40 9.42
CA THR A 64 5.50 -24.73 9.26
C THR A 64 6.88 -24.82 9.91
N GLY A 65 7.35 -23.76 10.58
CA GLY A 65 8.62 -23.75 11.30
C GLY A 65 9.84 -23.58 10.42
N GLN A 66 9.67 -23.38 9.11
CA GLN A 66 10.80 -23.22 8.17
C GLN A 66 11.61 -21.96 8.50
N ALA A 67 10.94 -20.88 8.90
CA ALA A 67 11.60 -19.66 9.34
C ALA A 67 12.41 -19.87 10.63
N GLN A 68 11.88 -20.64 11.59
CA GLN A 68 12.55 -20.95 12.86
C GLN A 68 13.73 -21.92 12.66
N SER A 69 13.52 -23.04 11.95
CA SER A 69 14.58 -24.04 11.70
C SER A 69 15.73 -23.48 10.87
N GLY A 70 15.45 -22.54 9.97
CA GLY A 70 16.46 -21.84 9.18
C GLY A 70 17.15 -20.68 9.91
N GLY A 71 16.75 -20.35 11.15
CA GLY A 71 17.29 -19.20 11.89
C GLY A 71 17.05 -17.87 11.20
N MET A 72 15.92 -17.72 10.49
CA MET A 72 15.65 -16.58 9.63
C MET A 72 15.56 -15.28 10.44
N SER A 73 16.45 -14.33 10.17
CA SER A 73 16.44 -13.01 10.82
C SER A 73 15.32 -12.12 10.28
N GLN A 74 14.99 -11.04 11.00
CA GLN A 74 14.02 -10.04 10.56
C GLN A 74 14.41 -9.43 9.19
N SER A 75 15.70 -9.19 8.96
CA SER A 75 16.19 -8.65 7.69
C SER A 75 15.99 -9.63 6.53
N GLN A 76 16.27 -10.92 6.75
CA GLN A 76 16.04 -11.96 5.74
C GLN A 76 14.55 -12.15 5.44
N PHE A 77 13.71 -12.15 6.48
CA PHE A 77 12.25 -12.21 6.34
C PHE A 77 11.74 -11.03 5.50
N ARG A 78 12.23 -9.83 5.80
CA ARG A 78 11.93 -8.63 5.02
C ARG A 78 12.38 -8.76 3.58
N THR A 79 13.61 -9.20 3.32
CA THR A 79 14.11 -9.40 1.95
C THR A 79 13.24 -10.38 1.17
N GLN A 80 12.83 -11.50 1.75
CA GLN A 80 11.95 -12.46 1.08
C GLN A 80 10.57 -11.90 0.79
N LEU A 81 9.98 -11.16 1.74
CA LEU A 81 8.71 -10.47 1.52
C LEU A 81 8.87 -9.43 0.39
N CYS A 82 9.97 -8.70 0.36
CA CYS A 82 10.29 -7.71 -0.66
C CYS A 82 10.42 -8.31 -2.05
N THR A 83 11.07 -9.47 -2.19
CA THR A 83 11.16 -10.17 -3.48
C THR A 83 9.79 -10.53 -4.05
N LYS A 84 8.78 -10.75 -3.20
CA LYS A 84 7.41 -11.08 -3.64
C LYS A 84 6.61 -9.84 -4.08
N ILE A 85 6.95 -8.65 -3.59
CA ILE A 85 6.16 -7.44 -3.84
C ILE A 85 6.86 -6.38 -4.72
N SER A 86 8.16 -6.55 -4.99
CA SER A 86 9.01 -5.56 -5.69
C SER A 86 8.54 -5.16 -7.08
N ALA A 87 7.70 -5.99 -7.73
CA ALA A 87 7.11 -5.66 -9.03
C ALA A 87 6.16 -4.44 -8.96
N LEU A 88 5.54 -4.18 -7.81
CA LEU A 88 4.51 -3.15 -7.64
C LEU A 88 4.76 -2.21 -6.46
N LEU A 89 5.56 -2.64 -5.48
CA LEU A 89 5.78 -1.95 -4.22
C LEU A 89 7.28 -1.81 -3.95
N ASP A 90 7.72 -0.56 -3.71
CA ASP A 90 9.08 -0.27 -3.29
C ASP A 90 9.25 -0.52 -1.79
N CYS A 91 10.10 -1.48 -1.48
CA CYS A 91 10.23 -2.11 -0.18
C CYS A 91 11.22 -1.41 0.78
N ASP A 92 11.81 -0.29 0.33
CA ASP A 92 12.85 0.45 1.07
C ASP A 92 12.29 1.14 2.32
N THR A 93 12.00 2.43 2.30
CA THR A 93 11.59 3.13 3.54
C THR A 93 10.11 2.98 3.87
N ASN A 94 9.35 2.34 2.98
CA ASN A 94 7.89 2.35 3.01
C ASN A 94 7.26 1.09 3.64
N LEU A 95 8.05 0.04 3.93
CA LEU A 95 7.56 -1.21 4.49
C LEU A 95 8.03 -1.42 5.93
N GLN A 96 7.08 -1.71 6.82
CA GLN A 96 7.32 -2.12 8.20
C GLN A 96 6.65 -3.48 8.47
N ILE A 97 7.33 -4.35 9.21
CA ILE A 97 6.86 -5.72 9.47
C ILE A 97 6.84 -5.95 10.98
N ASN A 98 5.71 -6.44 11.48
CA ASN A 98 5.54 -6.86 12.87
C ASN A 98 5.22 -8.35 12.90
N VAL A 99 6.06 -9.15 13.54
CA VAL A 99 5.80 -10.56 13.82
C VAL A 99 5.80 -10.74 15.33
N GLN A 100 4.70 -11.21 15.89
CA GLN A 100 4.58 -11.43 17.33
C GLN A 100 3.95 -12.78 17.63
N ALA A 101 4.50 -13.48 18.61
CA ALA A 101 3.95 -14.72 19.14
C ALA A 101 3.21 -14.47 20.46
N TYR A 102 2.17 -15.26 20.67
CA TYR A 102 1.28 -15.27 21.82
C TYR A 102 1.04 -16.71 22.26
N ALA A 103 0.83 -16.91 23.56
CA ALA A 103 0.56 -18.23 24.11
C ALA A 103 -0.77 -18.83 23.63
N ASN A 104 -1.76 -17.99 23.32
CA ASN A 104 -3.08 -18.40 22.82
C ASN A 104 -3.79 -17.21 22.14
N TYR A 105 -4.92 -17.49 21.48
CA TYR A 105 -5.72 -16.47 20.80
C TYR A 105 -6.31 -15.42 21.74
N GLY A 106 -6.55 -15.75 23.02
CA GLY A 106 -7.07 -14.81 24.02
C GLY A 106 -6.04 -13.77 24.46
N ALA A 107 -4.75 -14.09 24.36
CA ALA A 107 -3.64 -13.17 24.65
C ALA A 107 -3.21 -12.34 23.42
N ALA A 108 -3.74 -12.65 22.23
CA ALA A 108 -3.38 -11.97 21.00
C ALA A 108 -3.82 -10.50 21.06
N SER A 109 -2.88 -9.59 20.81
CA SER A 109 -3.15 -8.16 20.74
C SER A 109 -2.99 -7.67 19.31
N PHE A 110 -3.95 -6.88 18.85
CA PHE A 110 -3.95 -6.27 17.52
C PHE A 110 -3.81 -4.76 17.69
N PRO A 111 -2.59 -4.27 17.94
CA PRO A 111 -2.37 -2.85 18.14
C PRO A 111 -2.75 -2.07 16.88
N ALA A 112 -3.31 -0.87 17.09
CA ALA A 112 -3.68 0.01 15.99
C ALA A 112 -2.44 0.35 15.15
N PRO A 113 -2.56 0.30 13.81
CA PRO A 113 -1.42 0.51 12.92
C PRO A 113 -0.92 1.96 12.91
N ARG A 114 -1.73 2.90 13.41
CA ARG A 114 -1.41 4.32 13.48
C ARG A 114 -1.22 4.76 14.92
N ASP A 115 -0.29 5.69 15.12
CA ASP A 115 -0.10 6.39 16.39
C ASP A 115 -1.12 7.54 16.57
N LYS A 116 -0.95 8.32 17.65
CA LYS A 116 -1.83 9.47 17.95
C LYS A 116 -1.68 10.62 16.94
N ASP A 117 -0.57 10.66 16.21
CA ASP A 117 -0.27 11.68 15.21
C ASP A 117 -0.71 11.26 13.79
N ASN A 118 -1.51 10.19 13.68
CA ASN A 118 -1.91 9.57 12.41
C ASN A 118 -0.73 9.15 11.54
N LYS A 119 0.43 8.83 12.13
CA LYS A 119 1.59 8.23 11.44
C LYS A 119 1.65 6.73 11.72
N LEU A 120 2.46 6.02 10.95
CA LEU A 120 2.70 4.59 11.17
C LEU A 120 3.33 4.38 12.56
N ASN A 121 2.73 3.52 13.38
CA ASN A 121 3.18 3.27 14.74
C ASN A 121 4.56 2.57 14.72
N ALA A 122 5.59 3.29 15.15
CA ALA A 122 6.98 2.80 15.16
C ALA A 122 7.21 1.58 16.06
N ASN A 123 6.32 1.33 17.04
CA ASN A 123 6.42 0.16 17.91
C ASN A 123 6.04 -1.15 17.21
N LEU A 124 5.44 -1.09 16.01
CA LEU A 124 5.03 -2.25 15.22
C LEU A 124 6.14 -2.78 14.33
N ASN A 125 7.31 -3.03 14.91
CA ASN A 125 8.48 -3.55 14.19
C ASN A 125 9.16 -4.70 14.93
N ASN A 126 8.37 -5.46 15.69
CA ASN A 126 8.88 -6.58 16.47
C ASN A 126 9.05 -7.82 15.58
N TYR A 127 9.94 -8.73 15.96
CA TYR A 127 10.17 -9.97 15.26
C TYR A 127 10.35 -11.13 16.24
N ILE A 128 9.23 -11.72 16.63
CA ILE A 128 9.15 -12.88 17.52
C ILE A 128 8.32 -13.94 16.82
N ILE A 129 9.00 -14.93 16.25
CA ILE A 129 8.39 -15.99 15.43
C ILE A 129 7.68 -17.07 16.30
N GLY A 130 8.00 -17.11 17.60
CA GLY A 130 7.42 -18.07 18.55
C GLY A 130 7.88 -19.51 18.32
N ASN A 131 7.44 -20.39 19.21
CA ASN A 131 7.73 -21.82 19.16
C ASN A 131 6.60 -22.61 18.48
N ALA A 132 6.75 -23.94 18.48
CA ALA A 132 5.70 -24.85 18.05
C ALA A 132 4.42 -24.61 18.88
N CYS A 133 3.24 -24.73 18.25
CA CYS A 133 1.93 -24.54 18.88
C CYS A 133 1.61 -23.13 19.42
N ASP A 134 2.51 -22.16 19.34
CA ASP A 134 2.21 -20.76 19.68
C ASP A 134 1.31 -20.11 18.62
N VAL A 135 0.51 -19.13 19.04
CA VAL A 135 -0.28 -18.30 18.13
C VAL A 135 0.58 -17.14 17.66
N VAL A 136 0.79 -17.01 16.35
CA VAL A 136 1.61 -15.97 15.75
C VAL A 136 0.73 -15.03 14.93
N LEU A 137 1.01 -13.74 15.09
CA LEU A 137 0.44 -12.65 14.30
C LEU A 137 1.56 -12.05 13.45
N VAL A 138 1.43 -12.19 12.13
CA VAL A 138 2.29 -11.53 11.13
C VAL A 138 1.53 -10.36 10.55
N GLN A 139 2.11 -9.17 10.60
CA GLN A 139 1.54 -7.95 10.02
C GLN A 139 2.58 -7.25 9.17
N ALA A 140 2.14 -6.75 8.02
CA ALA A 140 2.93 -5.88 7.16
C ALA A 140 2.17 -4.57 6.91
N PHE A 141 2.88 -3.47 7.05
CA PHE A 141 2.38 -2.12 6.89
C PHE A 141 3.18 -1.42 5.80
N TYR A 142 2.48 -0.93 4.77
CA TYR A 142 3.10 -0.26 3.64
C TYR A 142 2.57 1.17 3.50
N THR A 143 3.45 2.15 3.46
CA THR A 143 3.06 3.56 3.25
C THR A 143 3.26 3.96 1.80
N ARG A 144 2.17 4.24 1.07
CA ARG A 144 2.21 4.64 -0.34
C ARG A 144 1.84 6.12 -0.48
N ARG A 145 2.57 6.84 -1.33
CA ARG A 145 2.19 8.20 -1.72
C ARG A 145 1.22 8.14 -2.91
N ILE A 146 0.11 8.88 -2.82
CA ILE A 146 -0.82 9.03 -3.94
C ILE A 146 -0.21 10.04 -4.92
N TRP A 147 -0.10 9.65 -6.19
CA TRP A 147 0.48 10.51 -7.22
C TRP A 147 -0.57 11.46 -7.82
N THR A 148 -1.80 10.97 -8.00
CA THR A 148 -2.86 11.74 -8.66
C THR A 148 -3.31 12.95 -7.82
N PRO A 149 -3.07 14.19 -8.27
CA PRO A 149 -3.48 15.40 -7.55
C PRO A 149 -5.00 15.51 -7.46
N GLY A 150 -5.53 15.96 -6.33
CA GLY A 150 -6.98 16.16 -6.17
C GLY A 150 -7.78 14.90 -5.85
N LEU A 151 -7.15 13.71 -5.77
CA LEU A 151 -7.76 12.49 -5.21
C LEU A 151 -7.28 12.18 -3.79
N SER A 152 -6.31 12.93 -3.29
CA SER A 152 -5.74 12.74 -1.95
C SER A 152 -6.81 12.79 -0.85
N TRP A 153 -7.85 13.61 -0.99
CA TRP A 153 -8.92 13.73 0.01
C TRP A 153 -9.73 12.43 0.20
N PHE A 154 -9.76 11.55 -0.80
CA PHE A 154 -10.46 10.27 -0.73
C PHE A 154 -9.51 9.09 -0.48
N LEU A 155 -8.26 9.18 -0.97
CA LEU A 155 -7.32 8.05 -0.98
C LEU A 155 -6.27 8.11 0.15
N VAL A 156 -6.12 9.24 0.86
CA VAL A 156 -5.18 9.38 1.97
C VAL A 156 -5.86 9.00 3.28
N ASN A 157 -5.24 8.10 4.04
CA ASN A 157 -5.72 7.68 5.37
C ASN A 157 -4.67 7.89 6.48
N MET A 158 -3.58 8.60 6.17
CA MET A 158 -2.45 8.88 7.07
C MET A 158 -2.02 10.34 6.94
N ALA A 159 -1.30 10.85 7.95
CA ALA A 159 -0.54 12.09 7.82
C ALA A 159 0.41 12.06 6.60
N ASP A 160 0.87 13.24 6.18
CA ASP A 160 1.86 13.43 5.10
C ASP A 160 1.38 13.03 3.69
N ASN A 161 0.07 13.06 3.42
CA ASN A 161 -0.53 12.69 2.12
C ASN A 161 -0.21 11.24 1.69
N LYS A 162 -0.16 10.31 2.65
CA LYS A 162 0.11 8.89 2.42
C LYS A 162 -1.14 8.03 2.65
N SER A 163 -1.22 6.95 1.89
CA SER A 163 -2.15 5.85 2.11
C SER A 163 -1.41 4.67 2.75
N LEU A 164 -1.93 4.19 3.87
CA LEU A 164 -1.50 2.98 4.53
C LEU A 164 -2.21 1.78 3.91
N LEU A 165 -1.42 0.84 3.39
CA LEU A 165 -1.87 -0.51 3.08
C LEU A 165 -1.44 -1.41 4.23
N SER A 166 -2.33 -2.30 4.65
CA SER A 166 -2.10 -3.20 5.79
C SER A 166 -2.50 -4.61 5.40
N ALA A 167 -1.65 -5.58 5.73
CA ALA A 167 -1.98 -6.99 5.63
C ALA A 167 -1.60 -7.67 6.94
N ALA A 168 -2.45 -8.59 7.40
CA ALA A 168 -2.23 -9.35 8.61
C ALA A 168 -2.66 -10.80 8.42
N ALA A 169 -1.91 -11.72 9.03
CA ALA A 169 -2.23 -13.12 9.12
C ALA A 169 -2.01 -13.60 10.56
N ALA A 170 -3.06 -14.08 11.20
CA ALA A 170 -3.02 -14.71 12.52
C ALA A 170 -3.22 -16.21 12.37
N PHE A 171 -2.37 -17.01 13.00
CA PHE A 171 -2.42 -18.47 12.90
C PHE A 171 -1.71 -19.12 14.08
N ARG A 172 -1.90 -20.43 14.27
CA ARG A 172 -1.15 -21.23 15.23
C ARG A 172 -0.04 -21.98 14.49
N ASN A 173 1.17 -21.94 15.04
CA ASN A 173 2.31 -22.69 14.52
C ASN A 173 2.05 -24.19 14.61
N GLU A 174 2.52 -24.94 13.62
CA GLU A 174 2.48 -26.39 13.62
C GLU A 174 3.37 -26.96 14.73
N PRO A 175 3.12 -28.21 15.14
CA PRO A 175 3.88 -28.84 16.23
C PRO A 175 5.35 -29.17 15.86
N TYR A 176 5.80 -28.94 14.62
CA TYR A 176 7.17 -29.21 14.15
C TYR A 176 7.67 -30.64 14.44
N GLY A 177 6.75 -31.60 14.54
CA GLY A 177 7.06 -32.99 14.90
C GLY A 177 6.98 -33.33 16.40
N ALA A 178 6.65 -32.37 17.27
CA ALA A 178 6.57 -32.53 18.73
C ALA A 178 5.23 -33.09 19.27
N GLY A 179 4.32 -33.60 18.42
CA GLY A 179 3.01 -34.14 18.84
C GLY A 179 1.84 -33.23 18.47
N SER A 180 0.76 -33.21 19.26
CA SER A 180 -0.43 -32.38 19.02
C SER A 180 -0.42 -31.06 19.80
N CYS A 181 -0.82 -29.99 19.13
CA CYS A 181 -1.22 -28.72 19.71
C CYS A 181 -2.69 -28.75 20.15
#